data_AF-A0A257JAR4-F1
#
_entry.id   AF-A0A257JAR4-F1
#
_cell.length_a   1.000
_cell.length_b   1.000
_cell.length_c   1.000
_cell.angle_alpha   90.00
_cell.angle_beta   90.00
_cell.angle_gamma   90.00
#
_symmetry.space_group_name_H-M   'P 1'
#
loop_
_entity.id
_entity.type
_entity.pdbx_description
1 polymer ?
#
loop_
_entity_poly.entity_id
_entity_poly.type
_entity_poly.pdbx_seq_one_letter_code
_entity_poly.pdbx_strand_id
1 'polypeptide(L)'
;MLIDVHAHLITAGMLNRHPHWGPFMMAGGFTVGECSLPSRQPKPAVTDAQAQAGLLSKMTHEARRKLMVQRGVDKLVVSAPSHAFMYWAGDFGTEYARICNDEMAAYCAEAP
;
A
#
# COMPACT_ATOMS: atom_id res chain seq x y z
N MET A 1 -20.41 -15.12 6.68
CA MET A 1 -19.00 -14.83 6.40
C MET A 1 -18.90 -14.08 5.08
N LEU A 2 -18.60 -12.79 5.13
CA LEU A 2 -18.36 -11.92 3.97
C LEU A 2 -16.86 -11.73 3.78
N ILE A 3 -16.36 -12.00 2.58
CA ILE A 3 -14.95 -11.86 2.23
C ILE A 3 -14.81 -10.74 1.19
N ASP A 4 -14.02 -9.72 1.49
CA ASP A 4 -13.62 -8.72 0.51
C ASP A 4 -12.40 -9.22 -0.26
N VAL A 5 -12.58 -9.50 -1.54
CA VAL A 5 -11.54 -10.04 -2.43
C VAL A 5 -10.71 -8.97 -3.14
N HIS A 6 -10.96 -7.69 -2.89
CA HIS A 6 -10.31 -6.57 -3.59
C HIS A 6 -9.85 -5.51 -2.58
N ALA A 7 -9.05 -5.91 -1.62
CA ALA A 7 -8.40 -5.00 -0.69
C ALA A 7 -6.95 -4.71 -1.13
N HIS A 8 -6.55 -3.44 -1.13
CA HIS A 8 -5.14 -3.08 -1.32
C HIS A 8 -4.40 -2.92 0.01
N LEU A 9 -3.11 -3.27 0.01
CA LEU A 9 -2.19 -3.09 1.12
C LEU A 9 -0.88 -2.46 0.64
N ILE A 10 -0.37 -1.52 1.43
CA ILE A 10 0.99 -0.98 1.32
C ILE A 10 1.58 -0.97 2.73
N THR A 11 2.66 -1.71 2.94
CA THR A 11 3.41 -1.69 4.21
C THR A 11 4.54 -0.67 4.14
N ALA A 12 5.20 -0.42 5.28
CA ALA A 12 6.38 0.43 5.31
C ALA A 12 7.54 -0.18 4.49
N GLY A 13 7.71 -1.50 4.55
CA GLY A 13 8.74 -2.22 3.79
C GLY A 13 8.51 -2.24 2.28
N MET A 14 7.31 -1.87 1.82
CA MET A 14 7.00 -1.73 0.39
C MET A 14 7.31 -0.34 -0.19
N LEU A 15 7.68 0.66 0.62
CA LEU A 15 7.91 2.04 0.16
C LEU A 15 9.40 2.35 0.03
N ASN A 16 9.74 3.30 -0.85
CA ASN A 16 11.10 3.85 -1.01
C ASN A 16 12.18 2.77 -1.28
N ARG A 17 11.85 1.74 -2.06
CA ARG A 17 12.72 0.57 -2.29
C ARG A 17 13.71 0.76 -3.43
N HIS A 18 13.50 1.76 -4.26
CA HIS A 18 14.43 2.17 -5.32
C HIS A 18 14.48 3.69 -5.41
N PRO A 19 15.65 4.32 -5.62
CA PRO A 19 15.78 5.79 -5.67
C PRO A 19 14.97 6.44 -6.78
N HIS A 20 14.68 5.71 -7.86
CA HIS A 20 13.87 6.20 -8.97
C HIS A 20 12.45 5.61 -9.01
N TRP A 21 12.29 4.30 -8.76
CA TRP A 21 11.02 3.62 -9.01
C TRP A 21 10.08 3.69 -7.80
N GLY A 22 10.61 3.88 -6.59
CA GLY A 22 9.81 3.96 -5.38
C GLY A 22 9.29 2.60 -4.91
N PRO A 23 7.96 2.45 -4.67
CA PRO A 23 6.93 3.49 -4.76
C PRO A 23 7.09 4.51 -3.65
N PHE A 24 6.68 5.74 -3.93
CA PHE A 24 6.74 6.88 -3.03
C PHE A 24 5.33 7.33 -2.68
N MET A 25 5.06 7.55 -1.39
CA MET A 25 3.87 8.29 -0.97
C MET A 25 4.27 9.74 -0.73
N MET A 26 3.99 10.61 -1.69
CA MET A 26 4.31 12.03 -1.65
C MET A 26 3.09 12.86 -1.24
N ALA A 27 3.29 14.11 -0.82
CA ALA A 27 2.22 15.05 -0.52
C ALA A 27 1.20 15.17 -1.67
N GLY A 28 1.71 15.13 -2.91
CA GLY A 28 0.92 15.21 -4.13
C GLY A 28 0.22 13.91 -4.54
N GLY A 29 0.62 12.74 -4.03
CA GLY A 29 0.08 11.47 -4.51
C GLY A 29 1.01 10.27 -4.35
N PHE A 30 0.58 9.15 -4.91
CA PHE A 30 1.32 7.89 -4.91
C PHE A 30 2.10 7.77 -6.23
N THR A 31 3.42 7.79 -6.16
CA THR A 31 4.31 7.94 -7.32
C THR A 31 5.17 6.69 -7.53
N VAL A 32 5.33 6.29 -8.79
CA VAL A 32 6.20 5.21 -9.26
C VAL A 32 6.95 5.69 -10.49
N GLY A 33 8.28 5.82 -10.41
CA GLY A 33 9.05 6.48 -11.47
C GLY A 33 8.53 7.89 -11.74
N GLU A 34 8.26 8.20 -13.00
CA GLU A 34 7.62 9.44 -13.44
C GLU A 34 6.09 9.42 -13.32
N CYS A 35 5.48 8.28 -12.99
CA CYS A 35 4.03 8.12 -12.97
C CYS A 35 3.47 8.41 -11.57
N SER A 36 2.81 9.56 -11.41
CA SER A 36 2.15 9.94 -10.16
C SER A 36 0.63 9.80 -10.24
N LEU A 37 0.05 9.07 -9.28
CA LEU A 37 -1.39 9.02 -9.06
C LEU A 37 -1.76 10.11 -8.02
N PRO A 38 -2.41 11.21 -8.44
CA PRO A 38 -2.64 12.35 -7.55
C PRO A 38 -3.59 12.01 -6.40
N SER A 39 -3.30 12.57 -5.23
CA SER A 39 -4.18 12.46 -4.07
C SER A 39 -5.35 13.44 -4.17
N ARG A 40 -6.58 12.94 -4.02
CA ARG A 40 -7.79 13.77 -3.89
C ARG A 40 -8.32 13.83 -2.46
N GLN A 41 -7.45 13.69 -1.46
CA GLN A 41 -7.86 13.74 -0.06
C GLN A 41 -8.43 15.13 0.28
N PRO A 42 -9.57 15.22 1.00
CA PRO A 42 -10.16 16.50 1.39
C PRO A 42 -9.22 17.40 2.20
N LYS A 43 -8.33 16.78 2.98
CA LYS A 43 -7.22 17.45 3.68
C LYS A 43 -5.91 16.89 3.11
N PRO A 44 -5.29 17.57 2.13
CA PRO A 44 -4.02 17.10 1.57
C PRO A 44 -2.91 17.17 2.61
N ALA A 45 -1.97 16.22 2.53
CA ALA A 45 -0.75 16.31 3.31
C ALA A 45 0.10 17.48 2.78
N VAL A 46 0.83 18.16 3.69
CA VAL A 46 1.72 19.26 3.31
C VAL A 46 3.12 18.75 3.00
N THR A 47 3.51 17.62 3.60
CA THR A 47 4.84 17.00 3.40
C THR A 47 4.71 15.53 3.02
N ASP A 48 5.74 15.00 2.34
CA ASP A 48 5.81 13.58 1.97
C ASP A 48 5.80 12.67 3.20
N ALA A 49 6.49 13.08 4.28
CA ALA A 49 6.46 12.37 5.55
C ALA A 49 5.03 12.29 6.15
N GLN A 50 4.27 13.39 6.09
CA GLN A 50 2.87 13.39 6.51
C GLN A 50 2.01 12.49 5.62
N ALA A 51 2.24 12.51 4.31
CA ALA A 51 1.51 11.68 3.35
C ALA A 51 1.75 10.20 3.60
N GLN A 52 3.01 9.80 3.76
CA GLN A 52 3.41 8.43 4.08
C GLN A 52 2.84 7.98 5.43
N ALA A 53 2.97 8.79 6.48
CA ALA A 53 2.37 8.47 7.79
C ALA A 53 0.84 8.32 7.71
N GLY A 54 0.18 9.18 6.94
CA GLY A 54 -1.26 9.12 6.69
C GLY A 54 -1.70 7.86 5.92
N LEU A 55 -0.86 7.35 5.01
CA LEU A 55 -1.09 6.06 4.35
C LEU A 55 -0.92 4.90 5.33
N LEU A 56 0.22 4.84 6.02
CA LEU A 56 0.59 3.71 6.88
C LEU A 56 -0.33 3.57 8.10
N SER A 57 -0.83 4.68 8.65
CA SER A 57 -1.82 4.64 9.75
C SER A 57 -3.12 3.93 9.38
N LYS A 58 -3.48 3.87 8.09
CA LYS A 58 -4.67 3.15 7.59
C LYS A 58 -4.41 1.67 7.31
N MET A 59 -3.13 1.28 7.26
CA MET A 59 -2.71 -0.07 6.89
C MET A 59 -2.47 -0.96 8.12
N THR A 60 -2.51 -0.42 9.33
CA THR A 60 -2.39 -1.21 10.56
C THR A 60 -3.54 -2.20 10.70
N HIS A 61 -3.30 -3.35 11.34
CA HIS A 61 -4.34 -4.34 11.59
C HIS A 61 -5.53 -3.76 12.37
N GLU A 62 -5.27 -2.87 13.33
CA GLU A 62 -6.32 -2.20 14.10
C GLU A 62 -7.22 -1.35 13.19
N ALA A 63 -6.63 -0.49 12.35
CA ALA A 63 -7.39 0.35 11.42
C ALA A 63 -8.19 -0.51 10.42
N ARG A 64 -7.60 -1.59 9.91
CA ARG A 64 -8.27 -2.52 8.98
C ARG A 64 -9.41 -3.28 9.65
N ARG A 65 -9.23 -3.79 10.87
CA ARG A 65 -10.31 -4.44 11.64
C ARG A 65 -11.46 -3.49 11.94
N LYS A 66 -11.17 -2.24 12.31
CA LYS A 66 -12.21 -1.22 12.52
C LYS A 66 -13.02 -0.97 11.24
N LEU A 67 -12.35 -0.89 10.09
CA LEU A 67 -13.01 -0.72 8.80
C LEU A 67 -13.85 -1.96 8.41
N MET A 68 -13.35 -3.16 8.69
CA MET A 68 -14.06 -4.42 8.47
C MET A 68 -15.38 -4.46 9.26
N VAL A 69 -15.35 -4.11 10.55
CA VAL A 69 -16.56 -4.01 11.39
C VAL A 69 -17.55 -3.00 10.82
N GLN A 70 -17.08 -1.82 10.41
CA GLN A 70 -17.94 -0.79 9.82
C GLN A 70 -18.62 -1.23 8.52
N ARG A 71 -17.97 -2.13 7.76
CA ARG A 71 -18.46 -2.63 6.46
C ARG A 71 -19.16 -3.98 6.55
N GLY A 72 -19.20 -4.61 7.73
CA GLY A 72 -19.73 -5.97 7.90
C GLY A 72 -18.92 -7.04 7.16
N VAL A 73 -17.61 -6.84 7.00
CA VAL A 73 -16.69 -7.79 6.32
C VAL A 73 -15.94 -8.62 7.35
N ASP A 74 -15.83 -9.93 7.13
CA ASP A 74 -15.19 -10.87 8.05
C ASP A 74 -13.73 -11.16 7.71
N LYS A 75 -13.37 -11.16 6.41
CA LYS A 75 -12.00 -11.42 5.93
C LYS A 75 -11.65 -10.53 4.74
N LEU A 76 -10.36 -10.24 4.58
CA LEU A 76 -9.81 -9.47 3.47
C LEU A 76 -8.79 -10.32 2.71
N VAL A 77 -8.87 -10.33 1.39
CA VAL A 77 -7.77 -10.75 0.51
C VAL A 77 -7.04 -9.49 0.08
N VAL A 78 -5.76 -9.39 0.45
CA VAL A 78 -4.94 -8.22 0.18
C VAL A 78 -4.10 -8.39 -1.09
N SER A 79 -3.87 -7.29 -1.79
CA SER A 79 -3.06 -7.21 -3.01
C SER A 79 -2.28 -5.91 -3.06
N ALA A 80 -1.17 -5.88 -3.81
CA ALA A 80 -0.53 -4.63 -4.16
C ALA A 80 -1.50 -3.79 -5.02
N PRO A 81 -1.56 -2.46 -4.88
CA PRO A 81 -2.31 -1.64 -5.82
C PRO A 81 -1.66 -1.73 -7.21
N SER A 82 -2.48 -1.74 -8.27
CA SER A 82 -2.00 -1.91 -9.65
C SER A 82 -0.94 -0.90 -10.09
N HIS A 83 -1.00 0.32 -9.53
CA HIS A 83 -0.01 1.38 -9.75
C HIS A 83 1.41 0.98 -9.33
N ALA A 84 1.54 0.02 -8.39
CA ALA A 84 2.80 -0.48 -7.86
C ALA A 84 3.15 -1.90 -8.34
N PHE A 85 2.56 -2.41 -9.43
CA PHE A 85 2.97 -3.72 -9.95
C PHE A 85 4.39 -3.74 -10.53
N MET A 86 4.86 -2.60 -11.03
CA MET A 86 6.26 -2.39 -11.46
C MET A 86 6.83 -3.42 -12.45
N TYR A 87 5.98 -4.11 -13.22
CA TYR A 87 6.44 -5.08 -14.22
C TYR A 87 7.29 -4.46 -15.33
N TRP A 88 7.21 -3.13 -15.50
CA TRP A 88 7.99 -2.35 -16.46
C TRP A 88 9.33 -1.84 -15.90
N ALA A 89 9.60 -2.01 -14.60
CA ALA A 89 10.76 -1.44 -13.91
C ALA A 89 12.05 -2.28 -14.04
N GLY A 90 12.20 -3.02 -15.16
CA GLY A 90 13.34 -3.91 -15.39
C GLY A 90 13.57 -4.91 -14.26
N ASP A 91 14.84 -5.13 -13.88
CA ASP A 91 15.22 -6.07 -12.81
C ASP A 91 14.57 -5.74 -11.46
N PHE A 92 14.39 -4.45 -11.17
CA PHE A 92 13.76 -4.01 -9.94
C PHE A 92 12.30 -4.46 -9.83
N GLY A 93 11.59 -4.61 -10.95
CA GLY A 93 10.21 -5.11 -10.94
C GLY A 93 10.08 -6.51 -10.33
N THR A 94 11.02 -7.41 -10.65
CA THR A 94 11.05 -8.78 -10.08
C THR A 94 11.42 -8.75 -8.60
N GLU A 95 12.42 -7.94 -8.23
CA GLU A 95 12.79 -7.75 -6.83
C GLU A 95 11.61 -7.20 -6.01
N TYR A 96 10.92 -6.20 -6.55
CA TYR A 96 9.80 -5.54 -5.90
C TYR A 96 8.61 -6.48 -5.71
N ALA A 97 8.30 -7.31 -6.71
CA ALA A 97 7.27 -8.34 -6.58
C ALA A 97 7.57 -9.31 -5.42
N ARG A 98 8.83 -9.71 -5.23
CA ARG A 98 9.24 -10.51 -4.07
C ARG A 98 9.04 -9.76 -2.76
N ILE A 99 9.46 -8.50 -2.68
CA ILE A 99 9.25 -7.65 -1.50
C ILE A 99 7.77 -7.56 -1.15
N CYS A 100 6.90 -7.32 -2.13
CA CYS A 100 5.46 -7.27 -1.90
C CYS A 100 4.93 -8.58 -1.30
N ASN A 101 5.32 -9.72 -1.87
CA ASN A 101 4.86 -11.02 -1.41
C ASN A 101 5.35 -11.31 0.02
N ASP A 102 6.61 -11.02 0.33
CA ASP A 102 7.20 -11.23 1.66
C ASP A 102 6.50 -10.35 2.72
N GLU A 103 6.30 -9.05 2.43
CA GLU A 103 5.64 -8.11 3.33
C GLU A 103 4.16 -8.44 3.55
N MET A 104 3.43 -8.84 2.50
CA MET A 104 2.03 -9.24 2.62
C MET A 104 1.87 -10.56 3.37
N ALA A 105 2.76 -11.52 3.15
CA ALA A 105 2.76 -12.77 3.91
C ALA A 105 3.01 -12.50 5.40
N ALA A 106 4.00 -11.67 5.74
CA ALA A 106 4.29 -11.28 7.11
C ALA A 106 3.09 -10.56 7.76
N TYR A 107 2.49 -9.60 7.05
CA TYR A 107 1.28 -8.92 7.51
C TYR A 107 0.14 -9.89 7.80
N CYS A 108 -0.17 -10.81 6.87
CA CYS A 108 -1.24 -11.78 7.07
C CYS A 108 -0.94 -12.77 8.22
N ALA A 109 0.33 -13.11 8.46
CA ALA A 109 0.72 -14.03 9.53
C ALA A 109 0.46 -13.46 10.94
N GLU A 110 0.49 -12.14 11.11
CA GLU A 110 0.15 -11.48 12.39
C GLU A 110 -1.35 -11.51 12.71
N ALA A 111 -2.21 -11.76 11.71
CA ALA A 111 -3.66 -11.74 11.84
C ALA A 111 -4.35 -12.78 10.93
N PRO A 112 -4.21 -14.10 11.23
CA PRO A 112 -4.72 -15.18 10.39
C PRO A 112 -6.26 -15.23 10.24
#